data_AF-A0A7X3G2G8-F1
#
_entry.id   AF-A0A7X3G2G8-F1
#
_cell.length_a   1.000
_cell.length_b   1.000
_cell.length_c   1.000
_cell.angle_alpha   90.00
_cell.angle_beta   90.00
_cell.angle_gamma   90.00
#
_symmetry.space_group_name_H-M   'P 1'
#
loop_
_entity.id
_entity.type
_entity.pdbx_description
1 polymer ?
#
loop_
_entity_poly.entity_id
_entity_poly.type
_entity_poly.pdbx_seq_one_letter_code
_entity_poly.pdbx_strand_id
1 'polypeptide(L)'
;MALLATTAACALLRLGWLNTAISLAVALAKALLVAFVFMRLKRAPALLRLAAVAGAVTLALLFGLALTDYATRTELKAPWQQPATVAPRLGSR
;
A
#
# COMPACT_ATOMS: atom_id res chain seq x y z
N MET A 1 -9.83 -12.27 16.38
CA MET A 1 -8.46 -12.85 16.33
C MET A 1 -8.18 -13.70 15.10
N ALA A 2 -9.18 -14.39 14.50
CA ALA A 2 -8.99 -15.16 13.27
C ALA A 2 -8.37 -14.35 12.10
N LEU A 3 -8.94 -13.18 11.77
CA LEU A 3 -8.42 -12.31 10.68
C LEU A 3 -7.00 -11.79 10.92
N LEU A 4 -6.61 -11.57 12.18
CA LEU A 4 -5.26 -11.16 12.56
C LEU A 4 -4.26 -12.31 12.31
N ALA A 5 -4.65 -13.54 12.67
CA ALA A 5 -3.86 -14.73 12.41
C ALA A 5 -3.71 -14.98 10.90
N THR A 6 -4.74 -14.74 10.09
CA THR A 6 -4.66 -14.87 8.63
C THR A 6 -3.74 -13.83 7.99
N THR A 7 -3.65 -12.62 8.56
CA THR A 7 -2.70 -11.59 8.10
C THR A 7 -1.28 -11.95 8.47
N ALA A 8 -1.06 -12.41 9.71
CA ALA A 8 0.25 -12.82 10.17
C ALA A 8 0.76 -14.01 9.34
N ALA A 9 -0.12 -14.97 9.03
CA ALA A 9 0.19 -16.08 8.13
C ALA A 9 0.53 -15.61 6.71
N CYS A 10 -0.24 -14.70 6.11
CA CYS A 10 0.09 -14.15 4.78
C CYS A 10 1.39 -13.32 4.77
N ALA A 11 1.68 -12.56 5.82
CA ALA A 11 2.89 -11.74 5.93
C ALA A 11 4.17 -12.59 6.11
N LEU A 12 4.04 -13.84 6.58
CA LEU A 12 5.14 -14.78 6.75
C LEU A 12 5.46 -15.56 5.46
N LEU A 13 4.58 -15.57 4.45
CA LEU A 13 4.86 -16.14 3.13
C LEU A 13 5.58 -15.13 2.23
N ARG A 14 6.89 -15.28 2.11
CA ARG A 14 7.76 -14.39 1.35
C ARG A 14 7.64 -14.64 -0.17
N LEU A 15 6.62 -14.04 -0.80
CA LEU A 15 6.33 -14.16 -2.23
C LEU A 15 6.61 -12.84 -2.99
N GLY A 16 7.82 -12.28 -2.89
CA GLY A 16 8.27 -11.15 -3.71
C GLY A 16 7.26 -9.98 -3.84
N TRP A 17 7.04 -9.47 -5.06
CA TRP A 17 6.07 -8.39 -5.36
C TRP A 17 4.63 -8.74 -4.93
N LEU A 18 4.24 -10.02 -5.04
CA LEU A 18 2.89 -10.48 -4.69
C LEU A 18 2.59 -10.35 -3.19
N ASN A 19 3.61 -10.32 -2.32
CA ASN A 19 3.43 -10.11 -0.88
C ASN A 19 2.81 -8.73 -0.58
N THR A 20 3.18 -7.70 -1.34
CA THR A 20 2.65 -6.35 -1.16
C THR A 20 1.15 -6.29 -1.48
N ALA A 21 0.74 -6.93 -2.59
CA ALA A 21 -0.66 -7.01 -2.99
C ALA A 21 -1.51 -7.80 -1.97
N ILE A 22 -1.00 -8.95 -1.51
CA ILE A 22 -1.68 -9.79 -0.53
C ILE A 22 -1.78 -9.07 0.83
N SER A 23 -0.70 -8.44 1.30
CA SER A 23 -0.70 -7.68 2.55
C SER A 23 -1.71 -6.53 2.53
N LEU A 24 -1.85 -5.84 1.39
CA LEU A 24 -2.82 -4.78 1.19
C LEU A 24 -4.26 -5.31 1.20
N ALA A 25 -4.51 -6.46 0.55
CA ALA A 25 -5.81 -7.12 0.56
C ALA A 25 -6.26 -7.50 1.98
N VAL A 26 -5.36 -8.05 2.81
CA VAL A 26 -5.70 -8.39 4.19
C VAL A 26 -5.86 -7.14 5.07
N ALA A 27 -5.08 -6.09 4.84
CA ALA A 27 -5.29 -4.81 5.51
C ALA A 27 -6.69 -4.23 5.20
N LEU A 28 -7.13 -4.30 3.94
CA LEU A 28 -8.47 -3.88 3.51
C LEU A 28 -9.57 -4.71 4.20
N ALA A 29 -9.40 -6.03 4.25
CA ALA A 29 -10.35 -6.93 4.92
C ALA A 29 -10.51 -6.62 6.42
N LYS A 30 -9.41 -6.29 7.11
CA LYS A 30 -9.46 -5.83 8.51
C LYS A 30 -10.20 -4.51 8.66
N ALA A 31 -9.91 -3.53 7.80
CA ALA A 31 -10.55 -2.23 7.85
C ALA A 31 -12.08 -2.36 7.67
N LEU A 32 -12.53 -3.19 6.72
CA LEU A 32 -13.95 -3.47 6.52
C LEU A 32 -14.59 -4.13 7.74
N LEU A 33 -13.92 -5.09 8.37
CA LEU A 33 -14.43 -5.73 9.59
C LEU A 33 -14.61 -4.71 10.73
N VAL A 34 -13.63 -3.83 10.93
CA VAL A 34 -13.71 -2.77 11.95
C VAL A 34 -14.87 -1.82 11.66
N ALA A 35 -15.02 -1.39 10.41
CA ALA A 35 -16.11 -0.50 10.01
C ALA A 35 -17.50 -1.13 10.22
N PHE A 36 -17.69 -2.40 9.86
CA PHE A 36 -18.99 -3.07 9.98
C PHE A 36 -19.31 -3.56 11.40
N VAL A 37 -18.34 -4.17 12.08
CA VAL A 37 -18.55 -4.85 13.37
C VAL A 37 -18.34 -3.90 14.55
N PHE A 38 -17.21 -3.18 14.58
CA PHE A 38 -16.83 -2.36 15.74
C PHE A 38 -17.46 -0.98 15.72
N MET A 39 -17.45 -0.30 14.56
CA MET A 39 -18.08 1.02 14.45
C MET A 39 -19.61 0.96 14.35
N ARG A 40 -20.21 -0.24 14.26
CA ARG A 40 -21.66 -0.47 14.03
C ARG A 40 -22.25 0.55 13.08
N LEU A 41 -21.58 0.80 11.95
CA LEU A 41 -21.90 1.89 11.03
C LEU A 41 -23.33 1.80 10.49
N LYS A 42 -23.94 0.61 10.51
CA LYS A 42 -25.36 0.38 10.20
C LYS A 42 -26.36 1.09 11.15
N ARG A 43 -26.01 1.30 12.43
CA ARG A 43 -26.85 1.99 13.44
C ARG A 43 -26.38 3.41 13.75
N ALA A 44 -25.27 3.84 13.14
CA ALA A 44 -24.74 5.18 13.30
C ALA A 44 -25.68 6.25 12.68
N PRO A 45 -25.69 7.48 13.22
CA PRO A 45 -26.42 8.59 12.63
C PRO A 45 -25.99 8.85 11.17
N ALA A 46 -26.91 9.34 10.35
CA ALA A 46 -26.73 9.47 8.90
C ALA A 46 -25.49 10.29 8.50
N LEU A 47 -25.19 11.36 9.24
CA LEU A 47 -23.99 12.18 9.07
C LEU A 47 -22.69 11.39 9.21
N LEU A 48 -22.61 10.50 10.21
CA LEU A 48 -21.41 9.68 10.44
C LEU A 48 -21.23 8.64 9.32
N ARG A 49 -22.34 8.12 8.78
CA ARG A 49 -22.31 7.19 7.64
C ARG A 49 -21.84 7.89 6.37
N LEU A 50 -22.33 9.10 6.11
CA LEU A 50 -21.91 9.91 4.96
C LEU A 50 -20.43 10.29 5.06
N ALA A 51 -19.96 10.72 6.24
CA ALA A 51 -18.55 11.04 6.46
C ALA A 51 -17.64 9.81 6.25
N ALA A 52 -18.05 8.65 6.75
CA ALA A 52 -17.31 7.40 6.57
C ALA A 52 -17.24 6.96 5.09
N VAL A 53 -18.36 7.08 4.37
CA VAL A 53 -18.41 6.78 2.92
C VAL A 53 -17.55 7.78 2.13
N ALA A 54 -17.64 9.07 2.43
CA ALA A 54 -16.83 10.10 1.79
C ALA A 54 -15.33 9.82 1.99
N GLY A 55 -14.90 9.55 3.22
CA GLY A 55 -13.51 9.19 3.51
C GLY A 55 -13.06 7.92 2.80
N ALA A 56 -13.91 6.89 2.75
CA ALA A 56 -13.60 5.63 2.04
C ALA A 56 -13.49 5.83 0.53
N VAL A 57 -14.39 6.62 -0.07
CA VAL A 57 -14.37 6.96 -1.50
C VAL A 57 -13.14 7.78 -1.85
N THR A 58 -12.80 8.80 -1.06
CA THR A 58 -11.59 9.60 -1.26
C THR A 58 -10.33 8.75 -1.17
N LEU A 59 -10.23 7.86 -0.16
CA LEU A 59 -9.10 6.93 -0.04
C LEU A 59 -8.98 5.99 -1.24
N ALA A 60 -10.11 5.40 -1.68
CA ALA A 60 -10.13 4.53 -2.85
C ALA A 60 -9.67 5.28 -4.12
N LEU A 61 -10.09 6.54 -4.27
CA LEU A 61 -9.70 7.39 -5.39
C LEU A 61 -8.19 7.69 -5.35
N LEU A 62 -7.65 8.08 -4.19
CA LEU A 62 -6.21 8.35 -4.01
C LEU A 62 -5.36 7.10 -4.29
N PHE A 63 -5.77 5.94 -3.79
CA PHE A 63 -5.07 4.67 -4.06
C PHE A 63 -5.14 4.30 -5.55
N GLY A 64 -6.30 4.41 -6.18
CA GLY A 64 -6.46 4.13 -7.61
C GLY A 64 -5.59 5.05 -8.46
N LEU A 65 -5.53 6.34 -8.11
CA LEU A 65 -4.69 7.31 -8.81
C LEU A 65 -3.20 6.99 -8.62
N ALA A 66 -2.76 6.70 -7.40
CA ALA A 66 -1.38 6.33 -7.12
C ALA A 66 -0.95 5.04 -7.84
N LEU A 67 -1.79 4.00 -7.83
CA LEU A 67 -1.53 2.76 -8.57
C LEU A 67 -1.43 3.02 -10.07
N THR A 68 -2.29 3.87 -10.61
CA THR A 68 -2.27 4.25 -12.03
C THR A 68 -1.01 5.06 -12.36
N ASP A 69 -0.60 5.98 -11.49
CA ASP A 69 0.65 6.73 -11.63
C ASP A 69 1.85 5.76 -11.67
N TYR A 70 1.96 4.86 -10.70
CA TYR A 70 3.03 3.87 -10.67
C TYR A 70 3.01 2.91 -11.87
N ALA A 71 1.82 2.51 -12.35
CA ALA A 71 1.70 1.59 -13.48
C ALA A 71 2.01 2.24 -14.83
N THR A 72 1.72 3.53 -14.98
CA THR A 72 1.97 4.28 -16.22
C THR A 72 3.33 5.00 -16.21
N ARG A 73 3.97 5.10 -15.05
CA ARG A 73 5.31 5.66 -14.91
C ARG A 73 6.33 4.84 -15.70
N THR A 74 6.83 5.43 -16.76
CA THR A 74 8.02 4.94 -17.45
C THR A 74 9.26 5.38 -16.69
N GLU A 75 10.14 4.44 -16.37
CA GLU A 75 11.46 4.71 -15.80
C GLU A 75 12.32 5.38 -16.89
N LEU A 76 12.21 6.71 -17.02
CA LEU A 76 13.16 7.46 -17.83
C LEU A 76 14.51 7.45 -17.11
N LYS A 77 15.53 6.92 -17.80
CA LYS A 77 16.91 6.98 -17.33
C LYS A 77 17.27 8.44 -17.06
N ALA A 78 17.59 8.75 -15.81
CA ALA A 78 17.87 10.12 -15.39
C ALA A 78 18.96 10.76 -16.27
N PRO A 79 18.78 11.99 -16.76
CA PRO A 79 19.79 12.68 -17.57
C PRO A 79 21.12 12.88 -16.84
N TRP A 80 21.10 12.95 -15.50
CA TRP A 80 22.26 13.18 -14.65
C TRP A 80 22.86 11.88 -14.11
N GLN A 81 23.49 11.08 -14.97
CA GLN A 81 24.18 9.86 -14.53
C GLN A 81 25.03 10.11 -13.28
N GLN A 82 24.83 9.29 -12.23
CA GLN A 82 25.66 9.33 -11.04
C GLN A 82 27.13 9.28 -11.50
N PRO A 83 28.00 10.24 -11.08
CA PRO A 83 29.37 10.28 -11.53
C PRO A 83 29.98 8.90 -11.26
N ALA A 84 30.49 8.26 -12.30
CA ALA A 84 31.11 6.96 -12.19
C ALA A 84 32.08 7.02 -11.01
N THR A 85 31.87 6.17 -10.01
CA THR A 85 32.72 6.11 -8.83
C THR A 85 34.06 5.60 -9.35
N VAL A 86 34.95 6.53 -9.74
CA VAL A 86 36.27 6.20 -10.25
C VAL A 86 37.00 5.55 -9.10
N ALA A 87 37.23 4.24 -9.21
CA ALA A 87 38.03 3.52 -8.23
C ALA A 87 39.38 4.25 -8.09
N PRO A 88 39.83 4.58 -6.86
CA PRO A 88 41.07 5.30 -6.66
C PRO A 88 42.19 4.49 -7.31
N ARG A 89 42.86 5.08 -8.32
CA ARG A 89 44.06 4.49 -8.92
C ARG A 89 45.17 4.56 -7.88
N LEU A 90 45.22 3.55 -7.01
CA LEU A 90 46.38 3.26 -6.18
C LEU A 90 47.52 2.94 -7.16
N GLY A 91 48.44 3.91 -7.29
CA GLY A 91 49.55 3.83 -8.22
C GLY A 91 50.40 2.60 -7.94
N SER A 92 50.66 1.81 -8.99
CA SER A 92 51.78 0.89 -8.99
C SER A 92 53.04 1.74 -9.18
N ARG A 93 53.89 1.70 -8.15
CA ARG A 93 55.32 2.01 -8.28
C ARG A 93 56.00 0.97 -9.16
#